data_AF-A0A7X7LHB5-F1
#
_entry.id   AF-A0A7X7LHB5-F1
#
_cell.length_a   1.000
_cell.length_b   1.000
_cell.length_c   1.000
_cell.angle_alpha   90.00
_cell.angle_beta   90.00
_cell.angle_gamma   90.00
#
_symmetry.space_group_name_H-M   'P 1'
#
loop_
_entity.id
_entity.type
_entity.pdbx_description
1 polymer ?
#
loop_
_entity_poly.entity_id
_entity_poly.type
_entity_poly.pdbx_seq_one_letter_code
_entity_poly.pdbx_strand_id
1 'polypeptide(L)'
;ISVNAMLDGGSKPMGSAIFRVRTVPSPIPYIANKKEGMASKEELLVAGNIIPRMENFDFDLRFEIQSFSMVTIIGGDVREFTAKSSRLTNEMRSALERSARGQRITFENIVAKGPDGSTRSLPAINLKIQ
;
A
#
# COMPACT_ATOMS: atom_id res chain seq x y z
N ILE A 1 6.51 29.65 -4.98
CA ILE A 1 5.35 30.57 -4.85
C ILE A 1 5.91 31.98 -4.91
N SER A 2 5.36 32.85 -5.76
CA SER A 2 5.75 34.27 -5.81
C SER A 2 4.65 35.08 -5.12
N VAL A 3 5.01 35.85 -4.11
CA VAL A 3 4.10 36.72 -3.36
C VAL A 3 4.36 38.14 -3.82
N ASN A 4 3.42 38.74 -4.54
CA ASN A 4 3.49 40.15 -4.92
C ASN A 4 2.54 40.96 -4.04
N ALA A 5 3.09 41.90 -3.28
CA ALA A 5 2.32 42.94 -2.60
C ALA A 5 2.44 44.24 -3.40
N MET A 6 1.31 44.82 -3.81
CA MET A 6 1.28 46.18 -4.37
C MET A 6 1.16 47.18 -3.22
N LEU A 7 2.21 47.98 -3.02
CA LEU A 7 2.15 49.25 -2.27
C LEU A 7 2.57 50.37 -3.22
N ASP A 8 1.86 51.51 -3.15
CA ASP A 8 1.96 52.67 -4.03
C ASP A 8 3.40 53.09 -4.40
N GLY A 9 3.73 52.99 -5.69
CA GLY A 9 4.91 53.66 -6.29
C GLY A 9 6.07 52.76 -6.73
N GLY A 10 5.99 51.44 -6.60
CA GLY A 10 6.99 50.56 -7.22
C GLY A 10 6.95 49.13 -6.69
N SER A 11 6.80 48.16 -7.60
CA SER A 11 6.86 46.73 -7.29
C SER A 11 8.27 46.38 -6.83
N LYS A 12 8.47 46.19 -5.51
CA LYS A 12 9.71 45.65 -4.95
C LYS A 12 9.58 44.14 -4.81
N PRO A 13 10.42 43.33 -5.49
CA PRO A 13 10.38 41.88 -5.34
C PRO A 13 10.84 41.50 -3.93
N MET A 14 9.93 40.96 -3.12
CA MET A 14 10.26 40.39 -1.82
C MET A 14 10.81 38.97 -2.04
N GLY A 15 12.08 38.78 -1.69
CA GLY A 15 12.87 37.54 -1.60
C GLY A 15 12.30 36.23 -2.17
N SER A 16 13.08 35.54 -3.00
CA SER A 16 12.79 34.17 -3.43
C SER A 16 13.12 33.16 -2.33
N ALA A 17 12.13 32.40 -1.86
CA ALA A 17 12.35 31.25 -1.01
C ALA A 17 12.52 29.99 -1.87
N ILE A 18 13.67 29.32 -1.72
CA ILE A 18 13.94 28.04 -2.39
C ILE A 18 13.22 26.94 -1.59
N PHE A 19 12.12 26.43 -2.14
CA PHE A 19 11.42 25.28 -1.57
C PHE A 19 12.00 23.99 -2.16
N ARG A 20 12.36 23.05 -1.28
CA ARG A 20 12.75 21.70 -1.70
C ARG A 20 11.49 20.86 -1.88
N VAL A 21 11.20 20.48 -3.13
CA VAL A 21 10.16 19.51 -3.43
C VAL A 21 10.72 18.12 -3.13
N ARG A 22 10.26 17.49 -2.04
CA ARG A 22 10.53 16.07 -1.76
C ARG A 22 9.34 15.25 -2.21
N THR A 23 9.60 14.13 -2.86
CA THR A 23 8.56 13.15 -3.18
C THR A 23 8.03 12.55 -1.88
N VAL A 24 6.71 12.40 -1.79
CA VAL A 24 6.06 11.64 -0.70
C VAL A 24 6.72 10.26 -0.61
N PRO A 25 7.05 9.72 0.57
CA PRO A 25 7.59 8.36 0.67
C PRO A 25 6.56 7.30 0.21
N SER A 26 7.02 6.10 -0.15
CA SER A 26 6.12 5.00 -0.51
C SER A 26 5.35 4.53 0.73
N PRO A 27 4.03 4.29 0.64
CA PRO A 27 3.28 3.71 1.75
C PRO A 27 3.69 2.26 2.00
N ILE A 28 3.41 1.77 3.21
CA ILE A 28 3.60 0.38 3.59
C ILE A 28 2.24 -0.32 3.46
N PRO A 29 2.15 -1.45 2.75
CA PRO A 29 0.91 -2.20 2.64
C PRO A 29 0.68 -3.01 3.91
N TYR A 30 -0.55 -2.97 4.42
CA TYR A 30 -1.00 -3.70 5.58
C TYR A 30 -2.19 -4.58 5.22
N ILE A 31 -2.20 -5.82 5.71
CA ILE A 31 -3.37 -6.70 5.66
C ILE A 31 -3.68 -7.18 7.07
N ALA A 32 -4.93 -7.08 7.51
CA ALA A 32 -5.31 -7.39 8.90
C ALA A 32 -4.46 -6.66 9.96
N ASN A 33 -4.07 -5.39 9.69
CA ASN A 33 -3.14 -4.60 10.50
C ASN A 33 -1.73 -5.19 10.64
N LYS A 34 -1.33 -6.12 9.76
CA LYS A 34 -0.01 -6.74 9.75
C LYS A 34 0.71 -6.46 8.42
N LYS A 35 1.98 -6.08 8.52
CA LYS A 35 2.91 -5.95 7.38
C LYS A 35 3.77 -7.20 7.22
N GLU A 36 3.98 -7.94 8.30
CA GLU A 36 4.78 -9.16 8.36
C GLU A 36 4.43 -9.97 9.62
N GLY A 37 4.88 -11.22 9.67
CA GLY A 37 4.80 -12.07 10.86
C GLY A 37 3.69 -13.13 10.79
N MET A 38 3.06 -13.41 11.93
CA MET A 38 2.05 -14.47 12.04
C MET A 38 0.64 -13.89 12.01
N ALA A 39 -0.24 -14.48 11.21
CA ALA A 39 -1.64 -14.11 11.11
C ALA A 39 -2.53 -15.36 11.17
N SER A 40 -3.66 -15.26 11.84
CA SER A 40 -4.66 -16.33 11.79
C SER A 40 -5.41 -16.25 10.46
N LYS A 41 -5.82 -17.41 9.92
CA LYS A 41 -6.56 -17.45 8.66
C LYS A 41 -7.85 -16.63 8.73
N GLU A 42 -8.52 -16.64 9.89
CA GLU A 42 -9.74 -15.87 10.15
C GLU A 42 -9.49 -14.36 10.07
N GLU A 43 -8.36 -13.87 10.64
CA GLU A 43 -8.00 -12.45 10.59
C GLU A 43 -7.82 -11.97 9.14
N LEU A 44 -7.19 -12.79 8.29
CA LEU A 44 -6.96 -12.47 6.89
C LEU A 44 -8.25 -12.51 6.06
N LEU A 45 -9.12 -13.47 6.34
CA LEU A 45 -10.44 -13.57 5.70
C LEU A 45 -11.36 -12.41 6.08
N VAL A 46 -11.36 -12.02 7.37
CA VAL A 46 -12.16 -10.90 7.90
C VAL A 46 -11.67 -9.57 7.35
N ALA A 47 -10.35 -9.34 7.34
CA ALA A 47 -9.80 -8.13 6.73
C ALA A 47 -10.17 -8.10 5.24
N GLY A 48 -9.81 -9.14 4.49
CA GLY A 48 -10.23 -9.29 3.10
C GLY A 48 -9.69 -8.22 2.14
N ASN A 49 -8.90 -7.26 2.63
CA ASN A 49 -8.39 -6.13 1.89
C ASN A 49 -6.97 -5.72 2.33
N ILE A 50 -6.19 -5.23 1.37
CA ILE A 50 -4.89 -4.60 1.61
C ILE A 50 -5.09 -3.09 1.74
N ILE A 51 -4.63 -2.53 2.85
CA ILE A 51 -4.73 -1.11 3.17
C ILE A 51 -3.30 -0.54 3.17
N PRO A 52 -2.96 0.36 2.25
CA PRO A 52 -1.71 1.10 2.30
C PRO A 52 -1.77 2.12 3.45
N ARG A 53 -0.78 2.12 4.32
CA ARG A 53 -0.62 3.11 5.39
C ARG A 53 0.74 3.76 5.31
N MET A 54 0.78 5.04 5.59
CA MET A 54 2.04 5.77 5.73
C MET A 54 2.41 5.84 7.19
N GLU A 55 3.63 5.41 7.53
CA GLU A 55 4.21 5.67 8.84
C GLU A 55 4.94 7.02 8.80
N ASN A 56 4.79 7.83 9.85
CA ASN A 56 5.48 9.12 10.01
C ASN A 56 5.16 10.16 8.90
N PHE A 57 3.88 10.28 8.53
CA PHE A 57 3.45 11.29 7.57
C PHE A 57 2.28 12.11 8.12
N ASP A 58 2.49 13.42 8.25
CA ASP A 58 1.56 14.35 8.92
C ASP A 58 0.36 14.77 8.06
N PHE A 59 0.29 14.33 6.79
CA PHE A 59 -0.81 14.65 5.89
C PHE A 59 -1.69 13.43 5.63
N ASP A 60 -3.02 13.62 5.63
CA ASP A 60 -4.01 12.58 5.28
C ASP A 60 -4.02 12.35 3.75
N LEU A 61 -3.09 11.51 3.27
CA LEU A 61 -3.09 11.04 1.89
C LEU A 61 -3.70 9.64 1.81
N ARG A 62 -4.71 9.52 0.96
CA ARG A 62 -5.39 8.25 0.69
C ARG A 62 -4.75 7.59 -0.53
N PHE A 63 -4.13 6.44 -0.32
CA PHE A 63 -3.63 5.58 -1.38
C PHE A 63 -4.63 4.47 -1.66
N GLU A 64 -4.86 4.17 -2.93
CA GLU A 64 -5.75 3.09 -3.36
C GLU A 64 -4.94 1.98 -4.01
N ILE A 65 -5.14 0.73 -3.59
CA ILE A 65 -4.50 -0.42 -4.23
C ILE A 65 -5.22 -0.73 -5.56
N GLN A 66 -4.47 -0.72 -6.66
CA GLN A 66 -4.96 -1.11 -7.97
C GLN A 66 -4.83 -2.60 -8.21
N SER A 67 -3.69 -3.20 -7.85
CA SER A 67 -3.45 -4.61 -8.07
C SER A 67 -2.50 -5.18 -7.04
N PHE A 68 -2.59 -6.49 -6.83
CA PHE A 68 -1.62 -7.26 -6.09
C PHE A 68 -1.66 -8.72 -6.52
N SER A 69 -0.57 -9.45 -6.29
CA SER A 69 -0.50 -10.90 -6.43
C SER A 69 -0.38 -11.55 -5.06
N MET A 70 -1.10 -12.65 -4.85
CA MET A 70 -0.97 -13.52 -3.68
C MET A 70 -0.30 -14.82 -4.10
N VAL A 71 0.84 -15.11 -3.50
CA VAL A 71 1.60 -16.34 -3.69
C VAL A 71 1.46 -17.21 -2.46
N THR A 72 1.11 -18.47 -2.67
CA THR A 72 0.96 -19.47 -1.62
C THR A 72 1.25 -20.86 -2.15
N ILE A 73 1.60 -21.81 -1.26
CA ILE A 73 1.92 -23.19 -1.64
C ILE A 73 0.71 -24.09 -1.40
N ILE A 74 0.10 -24.65 -2.45
CA ILE A 74 -1.06 -25.54 -2.35
C ILE A 74 -0.68 -26.91 -2.90
N GLY A 75 -0.68 -27.93 -2.04
CA GLY A 75 -0.37 -29.31 -2.45
C GLY A 75 1.09 -29.53 -2.88
N GLY A 76 2.00 -28.64 -2.49
CA GLY A 76 3.42 -28.69 -2.87
C GLY A 76 3.79 -27.77 -4.04
N ASP A 77 2.79 -27.29 -4.79
CA ASP A 77 3.01 -26.35 -5.90
C ASP A 77 2.82 -24.90 -5.46
N VAL A 78 3.67 -24.02 -5.99
CA VAL A 78 3.52 -22.56 -5.84
C VAL A 78 2.38 -22.11 -6.74
N ARG A 79 1.36 -21.47 -6.14
CA ARG A 79 0.26 -20.85 -6.86
C ARG A 79 0.29 -19.35 -6.65
N GLU A 80 0.21 -18.63 -7.75
CA GLU A 80 0.03 -17.18 -7.79
C GLU A 80 -1.41 -16.87 -8.18
N PHE A 81 -2.04 -15.95 -7.45
CA PHE A 81 -3.36 -15.41 -7.74
C PHE A 81 -3.23 -13.90 -7.89
N THR A 82 -3.79 -13.31 -8.95
CA THR A 82 -3.73 -11.86 -9.15
C THR A 82 -5.08 -11.22 -8.85
N ALA A 83 -5.07 -10.14 -8.08
CA ALA A 83 -6.22 -9.28 -7.83
C ALA A 83 -6.04 -7.93 -8.53
N LYS A 84 -7.13 -7.40 -9.10
CA LYS A 84 -7.21 -6.07 -9.73
C LYS A 84 -7.92 -5.05 -8.85
N SER A 85 -7.90 -5.26 -7.54
CA SER A 85 -8.51 -4.37 -6.57
C SER A 85 -7.76 -4.46 -5.25
N SER A 86 -8.12 -3.65 -4.25
CA SER A 86 -7.64 -3.80 -2.88
C SER A 86 -8.17 -5.05 -2.17
N ARG A 87 -9.19 -5.72 -2.73
CA ARG A 87 -9.87 -6.87 -2.12
C ARG A 87 -9.31 -8.20 -2.62
N LEU A 88 -9.28 -9.18 -1.73
CA LEU A 88 -8.99 -10.58 -2.06
C LEU A 88 -10.06 -11.15 -2.99
N THR A 89 -9.64 -11.89 -4.02
CA THR A 89 -10.55 -12.62 -4.90
C THR A 89 -11.14 -13.84 -4.19
N ASN A 90 -12.24 -14.38 -4.73
CA ASN A 90 -12.84 -15.60 -4.16
C ASN A 90 -11.87 -16.80 -4.20
N GLU A 91 -11.01 -16.87 -5.22
CA GLU A 91 -9.97 -17.88 -5.34
C GLU A 91 -8.91 -17.74 -4.23
N MET A 92 -8.47 -16.50 -3.96
CA MET A 92 -7.55 -16.22 -2.86
C MET A 92 -8.15 -16.58 -1.51
N ARG A 93 -9.44 -16.28 -1.29
CA ARG A 93 -10.17 -16.66 -0.06
C ARG A 93 -10.24 -18.18 0.09
N SER A 94 -10.56 -18.89 -0.98
CA SER A 94 -10.61 -20.36 -1.00
C SER A 94 -9.22 -20.96 -0.73
N ALA A 95 -8.17 -20.35 -1.27
CA ALA A 95 -6.79 -20.73 -1.03
C ALA A 95 -6.37 -20.47 0.44
N LEU A 96 -6.79 -19.36 1.03
CA LEU A 96 -6.58 -19.04 2.44
C LEU A 96 -7.30 -20.03 3.37
N GLU A 97 -8.54 -20.40 3.06
CA GLU A 97 -9.31 -21.39 3.83
C GLU A 97 -8.67 -22.79 3.81
N ARG A 98 -8.08 -23.17 2.68
CA ARG A 98 -7.35 -24.43 2.51
C ARG A 98 -5.91 -24.38 3.04
N SER A 99 -5.42 -23.20 3.41
CA SER A 99 -4.05 -23.05 3.88
C SER A 99 -3.89 -23.67 5.27
N ALA A 100 -2.83 -24.46 5.43
CA ALA A 100 -2.53 -25.13 6.69
C ALA A 100 -1.80 -24.20 7.67
N ARG A 101 -1.87 -24.55 8.96
CA ARG A 101 -1.08 -23.89 9.99
C ARG A 101 0.41 -24.01 9.67
N GLY A 102 1.13 -22.90 9.72
CA GLY A 102 2.55 -22.80 9.42
C GLY A 102 2.88 -22.48 7.95
N GLN A 103 1.87 -22.43 7.08
CA GLN A 103 2.03 -22.09 5.67
C GLN A 103 2.40 -20.61 5.50
N ARG A 104 3.30 -20.33 4.56
CA ARG A 104 3.67 -18.96 4.20
C ARG A 104 2.80 -18.48 3.05
N ILE A 105 2.31 -17.25 3.19
CA ILE A 105 1.53 -16.54 2.20
C ILE A 105 2.22 -15.20 1.98
N THR A 106 2.53 -14.93 0.73
CA THR A 106 3.23 -13.72 0.31
C THR A 106 2.29 -12.90 -0.57
N PHE A 107 2.11 -11.63 -0.25
CA PHE A 107 1.45 -10.68 -1.14
C PHE A 107 2.51 -9.82 -1.79
N GLU A 108 2.65 -9.91 -3.11
CA GLU A 108 3.67 -9.22 -3.90
C GLU A 108 3.05 -8.47 -5.06
N ASN A 109 3.87 -7.76 -5.84
CA ASN A 109 3.41 -6.94 -6.98
C ASN A 109 2.27 -5.97 -6.59
N ILE A 110 2.33 -5.43 -5.37
CA ILE A 110 1.30 -4.54 -4.83
C ILE A 110 1.48 -3.15 -5.46
N VAL A 111 0.53 -2.73 -6.27
CA VAL A 111 0.52 -1.42 -6.94
C VAL A 111 -0.50 -0.52 -6.25
N ALA A 112 -0.05 0.62 -5.74
CA ALA A 112 -0.89 1.64 -5.14
C ALA A 112 -0.88 2.92 -5.98
N LYS A 113 -2.04 3.55 -6.13
CA LYS A 113 -2.19 4.88 -6.74
C LYS A 113 -2.33 5.92 -5.65
N GLY A 114 -1.48 6.94 -5.70
CA GLY A 114 -1.56 8.11 -4.84
C GLY A 114 -2.59 9.14 -5.35
N PRO A 115 -2.97 10.11 -4.50
CA PRO A 115 -3.85 11.21 -4.90
C PRO A 115 -3.20 12.16 -5.91
N ASP A 116 -1.87 12.10 -6.07
CA ASP A 116 -1.13 12.81 -7.12
C ASP A 116 -1.26 12.14 -8.52
N GLY A 117 -1.95 11.00 -8.60
CA GLY A 117 -2.09 10.20 -9.82
C GLY A 117 -0.91 9.26 -10.10
N SER A 118 0.17 9.31 -9.32
CA SER A 118 1.31 8.43 -9.46
C SER A 118 0.97 7.01 -8.99
N THR A 119 1.40 6.01 -9.76
CA THR A 119 1.36 4.60 -9.38
C THR A 119 2.70 4.21 -8.77
N ARG A 120 2.66 3.49 -7.66
CA ARG A 120 3.83 3.08 -6.89
C ARG A 120 3.76 1.60 -6.58
N SER A 121 4.88 0.91 -6.78
CA SER A 121 5.05 -0.46 -6.31
C SER A 121 5.40 -0.44 -4.83
N LEU A 122 4.70 -1.25 -4.05
CA LEU A 122 4.85 -1.36 -2.60
C LEU A 122 5.62 -2.64 -2.24
N PRO A 123 6.29 -2.67 -1.07
CA PRO A 123 6.98 -3.87 -0.62
C PRO A 123 6.02 -5.04 -0.42
N ALA A 124 6.52 -6.27 -0.59
CA ALA A 124 5.73 -7.47 -0.39
C ALA A 124 5.41 -7.71 1.11
N ILE A 125 4.21 -8.22 1.39
CA ILE A 125 3.79 -8.63 2.74
C ILE A 125 4.04 -10.14 2.86
N ASN A 126 4.87 -10.55 3.82
CA ASN A 126 5.12 -11.96 4.10
C ASN A 126 4.45 -12.37 5.40
N LEU A 127 3.47 -13.26 5.32
CA LEU A 127 2.73 -13.75 6.48
C LEU A 127 2.84 -15.26 6.60
N LYS A 128 2.84 -15.73 7.85
CA LYS A 128 2.77 -17.14 8.20
C LYS A 128 1.45 -17.40 8.90
N ILE A 129 0.70 -18.39 8.42
CA ILE A 129 -0.54 -18.82 9.08
C ILE A 129 -0.19 -19.47 10.42
N GLN A 130 -0.88 -19.10 11.49
CA GLN A 130 -0.72 -19.69 12.83
C GLN A 130 -2.01 -20.33 13.34
#